data_AF-A0A850BQP2-F1
#
_entry.id   AF-A0A850BQP2-F1
#
_cell.length_a   1.000
_cell.length_b   1.000
_cell.length_c   1.000
_cell.angle_alpha   90.00
_cell.angle_beta   90.00
_cell.angle_gamma   90.00
#
_symmetry.space_group_name_H-M   'P 1'
#
loop_
_entity.id
_entity.type
_entity.pdbx_description
1 polymer ?
#
loop_
_entity_poly.entity_id
_entity_poly.type
_entity_poly.pdbx_seq_one_letter_code
_entity_poly.pdbx_strand_id
1 'polypeptide(L)'
;MNNVDVKKLYGRFFTEHPESIDALSKILDSLPIEQSHVLHLIEALVKLWDDFDADAKDLIIGALKKLSRRVDLSLIPEYELQRKIFANSNRRRLLRDTEIKMLFPQLSSVPLGGYNAKWLLHKGGDDPKITNWLKEFSFVSNPFGKMNLKDFPFYPEGFLPPNKWNDFADNFPKLAQCPSPQDARALALQLCVESLPLKKKDVEGNETVKPGLQVLPILVSFNQSLTIESPLLTLARSAAQTWLDILCLSPDAMLDLLPAEQEAVLDPLCWAFGSAKTVTNLLQREGLTPDKAGSLLLQKIERFQSGFSSAQVPQNTVLLSWLKTRPPELISTFLIVNLDEVPLPAKVWWMEQFNPLISTLFLNGIVVKAFFSSTIPIALSLPEVQLSWSNENLRASLNAQFESAMDKIFQKELGQVIDFQALFGSDPAIGYFATREETTERLISASHNSLARMLTLGNRLFQHHCERRIKNGVPEKYLYVEDLETILKTA
;
A
#
# COMPACT_ATOMS: atom_id res chain seq x y z
N MET A 1 10.55 -25.17 38.57
CA MET A 1 9.19 -25.30 38.02
C MET A 1 8.28 -24.38 38.81
N ASN A 2 8.16 -23.13 38.36
CA ASN A 2 7.31 -22.14 39.00
C ASN A 2 5.96 -22.15 38.29
N ASN A 3 4.90 -22.48 39.03
CA ASN A 3 3.53 -22.15 38.67
C ASN A 3 3.45 -20.63 38.59
N VAL A 4 3.57 -20.09 37.38
CA VAL A 4 3.23 -18.70 37.11
C VAL A 4 1.73 -18.59 37.30
N ASP A 5 1.36 -17.81 38.31
CA ASP A 5 0.00 -17.50 38.69
C ASP A 5 -0.70 -16.80 37.52
N VAL A 6 -1.42 -17.60 36.72
CA VAL A 6 -2.15 -17.19 35.50
C VAL A 6 -3.16 -16.07 35.77
N LYS A 7 -3.50 -15.81 37.05
CA LYS A 7 -4.36 -14.70 37.49
C LYS A 7 -3.74 -13.31 37.38
N LYS A 8 -2.42 -13.16 37.20
CA LYS A 8 -1.75 -11.85 37.21
C LYS A 8 -1.69 -11.13 35.85
N LEU A 9 -2.11 -11.75 34.74
CA LEU A 9 -2.02 -11.15 33.40
C LEU A 9 -3.38 -10.78 32.76
N TYR A 10 -4.51 -11.14 33.34
CA TYR A 10 -5.85 -10.84 32.81
C TYR A 10 -6.79 -10.46 33.96
N GLY A 11 -6.92 -9.16 34.27
CA GLY A 11 -7.21 -8.76 35.65
C GLY A 11 -8.20 -7.63 35.91
N ARG A 12 -8.94 -7.09 34.93
CA ARG A 12 -10.00 -6.08 35.21
C ARG A 12 -11.42 -6.59 35.02
N PHE A 13 -11.77 -7.11 33.85
CA PHE A 13 -13.16 -7.57 33.62
C PHE A 13 -13.58 -8.70 34.57
N PHE A 14 -12.71 -9.72 34.73
CA PHE A 14 -12.99 -10.90 35.56
C PHE A 14 -12.99 -10.62 37.07
N THR A 15 -12.32 -9.56 37.52
CA THR A 15 -12.29 -9.12 38.92
C THR A 15 -13.44 -8.17 39.23
N GLU A 16 -13.90 -7.37 38.25
CA GLU A 16 -14.98 -6.40 38.41
C GLU A 16 -16.38 -6.99 38.18
N HIS A 17 -16.52 -8.11 37.45
CA HIS A 17 -17.82 -8.68 37.07
C HIS A 17 -18.03 -10.21 37.30
N PRO A 18 -17.68 -10.77 38.48
CA PRO A 18 -17.83 -12.21 38.75
C PRO A 18 -19.29 -12.70 38.68
N GLU A 19 -20.25 -11.87 39.09
CA GLU A 19 -21.68 -12.18 39.07
C GLU A 19 -22.24 -12.31 37.65
N SER A 20 -21.73 -11.51 36.72
CA SER A 20 -22.16 -11.56 35.30
C SER A 20 -21.68 -12.83 34.62
N ILE A 21 -20.48 -13.32 34.97
CA ILE A 21 -19.92 -14.58 34.47
C ILE A 21 -20.71 -15.78 34.99
N ASP A 22 -21.06 -15.78 36.29
CA ASP A 22 -21.86 -16.82 36.90
C ASP A 22 -23.29 -16.86 36.32
N ALA A 23 -23.90 -15.69 36.08
CA ALA A 23 -25.19 -15.57 35.40
C ALA A 23 -25.13 -16.09 33.95
N LEU A 24 -24.08 -15.75 33.19
CA LEU A 24 -23.88 -16.24 31.83
C LEU A 24 -23.69 -17.75 31.78
N SER A 25 -22.92 -18.30 32.73
CA SER A 25 -22.75 -19.75 32.84
C SER A 25 -24.09 -20.41 33.19
N LYS A 26 -24.85 -19.87 34.15
CA LYS A 26 -26.19 -20.38 34.51
C LYS A 26 -27.15 -20.35 33.33
N ILE A 27 -27.18 -19.28 32.53
CA ILE A 27 -28.03 -19.20 31.33
C ILE A 27 -27.62 -20.27 30.30
N LEU A 28 -26.31 -20.41 30.05
CA LEU A 28 -25.79 -21.43 29.15
C LEU A 28 -26.01 -22.84 29.68
N ASP A 29 -26.09 -23.03 30.99
CA ASP A 29 -26.20 -24.33 31.63
C ASP A 29 -27.67 -24.79 31.82
N SER A 30 -28.62 -23.86 32.01
CA SER A 30 -29.99 -24.14 32.52
C SER A 30 -31.12 -24.26 31.49
N LEU A 31 -30.93 -23.89 30.23
CA LEU A 31 -32.02 -23.87 29.23
C LEU A 31 -31.77 -24.82 28.05
N PRO A 32 -32.81 -25.52 27.52
CA PRO A 32 -32.77 -26.09 26.18
C PRO A 32 -32.67 -24.93 25.18
N ILE A 33 -31.53 -24.80 24.52
CA ILE A 33 -31.28 -23.71 23.56
C ILE A 33 -31.89 -24.13 22.23
N GLU A 34 -33.05 -23.57 21.89
CA GLU A 34 -33.65 -23.73 20.57
C GLU A 34 -32.77 -23.04 19.50
N GLN A 35 -32.65 -23.66 18.32
CA GLN A 35 -31.87 -23.16 17.18
C GLN A 35 -32.21 -21.70 16.82
N SER A 36 -33.49 -21.32 16.99
CA SER A 36 -34.03 -19.98 16.73
C SER A 36 -33.42 -18.87 17.60
N HIS A 37 -32.96 -19.18 18.82
CA HIS A 37 -32.41 -18.21 19.77
C HIS A 37 -30.88 -18.12 19.74
N VAL A 38 -30.22 -19.06 19.06
CA VAL A 38 -28.75 -19.17 19.01
C VAL A 38 -28.12 -17.90 18.44
N LEU A 39 -28.70 -17.34 17.38
CA LEU A 39 -28.16 -16.14 16.73
C LEU A 39 -28.16 -14.93 17.68
N HIS A 40 -29.23 -14.72 18.44
CA HIS A 40 -29.33 -13.64 19.42
C HIS A 40 -28.37 -13.84 20.60
N LEU A 41 -28.14 -15.09 21.00
CA LEU A 41 -27.19 -15.40 22.06
C LEU A 41 -25.75 -15.10 21.65
N ILE A 42 -25.37 -15.50 20.43
CA ILE A 42 -24.05 -15.20 19.86
C ILE A 42 -23.90 -13.68 19.70
N GLU A 43 -24.92 -12.97 19.22
CA GLU A 43 -24.88 -11.52 19.08
C GLU A 43 -24.65 -10.83 20.43
N ALA A 44 -25.38 -11.25 21.48
CA ALA A 44 -25.22 -10.70 22.83
C ALA A 44 -23.81 -10.96 23.40
N LEU A 45 -23.26 -12.16 23.20
CA LEU A 45 -21.90 -12.52 23.60
C LEU A 45 -20.87 -11.67 22.88
N VAL A 46 -20.95 -11.61 21.55
CA VAL A 46 -20.00 -10.86 20.72
C VAL A 46 -20.12 -9.35 20.96
N LYS A 47 -21.28 -8.83 21.36
CA LYS A 47 -21.46 -7.42 21.74
C LYS A 47 -20.59 -7.01 22.93
N LEU A 48 -20.21 -7.93 23.83
CA LEU A 48 -19.25 -7.63 24.90
C LEU A 48 -17.90 -7.16 24.35
N TRP A 49 -17.53 -7.59 23.14
CA TRP A 49 -16.33 -7.13 22.46
C TRP A 49 -16.37 -5.64 22.09
N ASP A 50 -17.56 -5.08 21.87
CA ASP A 50 -17.69 -3.66 21.54
C ASP A 50 -17.21 -2.79 22.69
N ASP A 51 -17.49 -3.19 23.92
CA ASP A 51 -17.23 -2.40 25.12
C ASP A 51 -15.90 -2.76 25.79
N PHE A 52 -15.50 -4.03 25.76
CA PHE A 52 -14.36 -4.55 26.53
C PHE A 52 -13.21 -5.11 25.68
N ASP A 53 -13.38 -5.28 24.37
CA ASP A 53 -12.33 -5.73 23.44
C ASP A 53 -11.61 -7.01 23.95
N ALA A 54 -10.27 -7.06 23.85
CA ALA A 54 -9.43 -8.18 24.26
C ALA A 54 -9.66 -8.67 25.70
N ASP A 55 -10.13 -7.82 26.62
CA ASP A 55 -10.39 -8.23 28.01
C ASP A 55 -11.58 -9.20 28.14
N ALA A 56 -12.52 -9.16 27.18
CA ALA A 56 -13.65 -10.08 27.12
C ALA A 56 -13.39 -11.33 26.25
N LYS A 57 -12.21 -11.45 25.61
CA LYS A 57 -11.93 -12.50 24.61
C LYS A 57 -12.20 -13.90 25.13
N ASP A 58 -11.61 -14.26 26.25
CA ASP A 58 -11.67 -15.62 26.79
C ASP A 58 -13.08 -15.97 27.30
N LEU A 59 -13.82 -14.97 27.79
CA LEU A 59 -15.23 -15.15 28.16
C LEU A 59 -16.07 -15.46 26.93
N ILE A 60 -15.91 -14.67 25.87
CA ILE A 60 -16.65 -14.84 24.61
C ILE A 60 -16.33 -16.21 24.01
N ILE A 61 -15.04 -16.56 23.88
CA ILE A 61 -14.63 -17.85 23.34
C ILE A 61 -15.13 -19.00 24.21
N GLY A 62 -15.00 -18.90 25.53
CA GLY A 62 -15.47 -19.92 26.47
C GLY A 62 -16.98 -20.16 26.37
N ALA A 63 -17.76 -19.08 26.27
CA ALA A 63 -19.21 -19.14 26.10
C ALA A 63 -19.60 -19.76 24.75
N LEU A 64 -18.93 -19.36 23.65
CA LEU A 64 -19.18 -19.90 22.32
C LEU A 64 -18.76 -21.37 22.20
N LYS A 65 -17.65 -21.78 22.83
CA LYS A 65 -17.27 -23.19 22.97
C LYS A 65 -18.33 -23.99 23.70
N LYS A 66 -18.87 -23.49 24.81
CA LYS A 66 -19.99 -24.14 25.51
C LYS A 66 -21.23 -24.25 24.62
N LEU A 67 -21.55 -23.19 23.88
CA LEU A 67 -22.70 -23.18 22.96
C LEU A 67 -22.53 -24.19 21.81
N SER A 68 -21.33 -24.29 21.23
CA SER A 68 -21.01 -25.23 20.14
C SER A 68 -21.17 -26.70 20.50
N ARG A 69 -21.09 -27.04 21.79
CA ARG A 69 -21.34 -28.40 22.29
C ARG A 69 -22.83 -28.75 22.34
N ARG A 70 -23.71 -27.75 22.31
CA ARG A 70 -25.16 -27.90 22.40
C ARG A 70 -25.84 -27.72 21.05
N VAL A 71 -25.31 -26.84 20.21
CA VAL A 71 -25.84 -26.56 18.88
C VAL A 71 -24.70 -26.50 17.87
N ASP A 72 -24.94 -27.08 16.69
CA ASP A 72 -24.01 -26.99 15.58
C ASP A 72 -24.01 -25.56 15.00
N LEU A 73 -22.96 -24.81 15.35
CA LEU A 73 -22.77 -23.43 14.89
C LEU A 73 -22.46 -23.33 13.38
N SER A 74 -22.05 -24.43 12.75
CA SER A 74 -21.77 -24.45 11.30
C SER A 74 -23.04 -24.35 10.45
N LEU A 75 -24.20 -24.67 11.02
CA LEU A 75 -25.50 -24.57 10.35
C LEU A 75 -26.02 -23.13 10.24
N ILE A 76 -25.39 -22.17 10.93
CA ILE A 76 -25.77 -20.77 10.86
C ILE A 76 -25.22 -20.18 9.55
N PRO A 77 -26.09 -19.61 8.67
CA PRO A 77 -25.65 -19.06 7.39
C PRO A 77 -24.59 -17.96 7.57
N GLU A 78 -23.56 -18.02 6.72
CA GLU A 78 -22.45 -17.06 6.72
C GLU A 78 -22.94 -15.59 6.66
N TYR A 79 -23.95 -15.33 5.83
CA TYR A 79 -24.49 -13.97 5.66
C TYR A 79 -25.12 -13.41 6.94
N GLU A 80 -25.71 -14.24 7.80
CA GLU A 80 -26.29 -13.80 9.07
C GLU A 80 -25.20 -13.46 10.08
N LEU A 81 -24.18 -14.32 10.16
CA LEU A 81 -23.02 -14.08 11.00
C LEU A 81 -22.31 -12.79 10.58
N GLN A 82 -22.09 -12.56 9.28
CA GLN A 82 -21.43 -11.36 8.80
C GLN A 82 -22.25 -10.08 8.97
N ARG A 83 -23.56 -10.10 8.67
CA ARG A 83 -24.39 -8.87 8.66
C ARG A 83 -24.96 -8.50 10.01
N LYS A 84 -25.16 -9.46 10.93
CA LYS A 84 -25.80 -9.21 12.23
C LYS A 84 -24.78 -9.29 13.38
N ILE A 85 -23.95 -10.34 13.39
CA ILE A 85 -23.07 -10.61 14.53
C ILE A 85 -21.74 -9.86 14.38
N PHE A 86 -21.07 -10.07 13.25
CA PHE A 86 -19.77 -9.49 12.91
C PHE A 86 -19.91 -8.32 11.92
N ALA A 87 -21.00 -7.56 12.04
CA ALA A 87 -21.32 -6.45 11.14
C ALA A 87 -20.28 -5.32 11.22
N ASN A 88 -19.87 -4.99 12.44
CA ASN A 88 -18.89 -3.95 12.74
C ASN A 88 -17.45 -4.48 12.57
N SER A 89 -16.54 -3.64 12.04
CA SER A 89 -15.11 -3.92 11.94
C SER A 89 -14.53 -4.36 13.29
N ASN A 90 -14.96 -3.75 14.39
CA ASN A 90 -14.47 -4.10 15.72
C ASN A 90 -14.80 -5.57 16.08
N ARG A 91 -16.05 -6.02 15.88
CA ARG A 91 -16.44 -7.41 16.16
C ARG A 91 -15.77 -8.39 15.21
N ARG A 92 -15.51 -8.02 13.95
CA ARG A 92 -14.76 -8.87 13.00
C ARG A 92 -13.36 -9.22 13.49
N ARG A 93 -12.78 -8.45 14.42
CA ARG A 93 -11.48 -8.75 15.05
C ARG A 93 -11.49 -10.12 15.77
N LEU A 94 -12.62 -10.53 16.35
CA LEU A 94 -12.77 -11.86 16.96
C LEU A 94 -12.58 -13.00 15.95
N LEU A 95 -12.95 -12.81 14.68
CA LEU A 95 -12.81 -13.83 13.64
C LEU A 95 -11.36 -14.11 13.26
N ARG A 96 -10.39 -13.38 13.82
CA ARG A 96 -8.95 -13.66 13.65
C ARG A 96 -8.45 -14.75 14.58
N ASP A 97 -9.11 -14.91 15.73
CA ASP A 97 -8.75 -15.91 16.72
C ASP A 97 -8.96 -17.32 16.15
N THR A 98 -7.94 -18.18 16.29
CA THR A 98 -7.96 -19.54 15.76
C THR A 98 -9.09 -20.37 16.34
N GLU A 99 -9.44 -20.15 17.61
CA GLU A 99 -10.54 -20.86 18.26
C GLU A 99 -11.89 -20.38 17.75
N ILE A 100 -12.06 -19.08 17.49
CA ILE A 100 -13.27 -18.54 16.83
C ILE A 100 -13.40 -19.08 15.40
N LYS A 101 -12.31 -19.15 14.64
CA LYS A 101 -12.32 -19.75 13.29
C LYS A 101 -12.69 -21.22 13.30
N MET A 102 -12.24 -21.96 14.32
CA MET A 102 -12.66 -23.35 14.52
C MET A 102 -14.15 -23.47 14.86
N LEU A 103 -14.71 -22.52 15.61
CA LEU A 103 -16.13 -22.50 15.97
C LEU A 103 -17.04 -22.07 14.80
N PHE A 104 -16.53 -21.24 13.90
CA PHE A 104 -17.25 -20.76 12.70
C PHE A 104 -16.41 -20.99 11.43
N PRO A 105 -16.23 -22.25 11.00
CA PRO A 105 -15.41 -22.56 9.83
C PRO A 105 -15.94 -21.92 8.54
N GLN A 106 -17.24 -21.67 8.45
CA GLN A 106 -17.87 -20.95 7.33
C GLN A 106 -17.42 -19.49 7.20
N LEU A 107 -16.78 -18.92 8.23
CA LEU A 107 -16.23 -17.56 8.21
C LEU A 107 -14.73 -17.51 7.86
N SER A 108 -14.10 -18.67 7.57
CA SER A 108 -12.65 -18.74 7.30
C SER A 108 -12.21 -18.01 6.04
N SER A 109 -13.13 -17.84 5.07
CA SER A 109 -12.90 -17.15 3.80
C SER A 109 -13.18 -15.65 3.84
N VAL A 110 -13.66 -15.12 4.98
CA VAL A 110 -14.06 -13.72 5.05
C VAL A 110 -12.81 -12.84 5.05
N PRO A 111 -12.64 -11.95 4.06
CA PRO A 111 -11.58 -10.96 4.09
C PRO A 111 -11.86 -10.02 5.27
N LEU A 112 -11.15 -10.26 6.36
CA LEU A 112 -10.95 -9.30 7.44
C LEU A 112 -10.40 -8.03 6.76
N GLY A 113 -11.09 -6.92 6.97
CA GLY A 113 -11.19 -5.86 5.97
C GLY A 113 -9.84 -5.29 5.49
N GLY A 114 -9.58 -5.38 4.19
CA GLY A 114 -8.35 -4.88 3.59
C GLY A 114 -7.98 -3.43 3.88
N TYR A 115 -6.67 -3.19 3.99
CA TYR A 115 -6.08 -1.87 4.18
C TYR A 115 -6.37 -0.97 2.99
N ASN A 116 -6.90 0.21 3.28
CA ASN A 116 -7.12 1.22 2.27
C ASN A 116 -5.78 1.88 1.92
N ALA A 117 -5.08 1.36 0.91
CA ALA A 117 -3.81 1.89 0.40
C ALA A 117 -3.95 3.28 -0.28
N LYS A 118 -5.03 4.03 -0.02
CA LYS A 118 -5.25 5.38 -0.55
C LYS A 118 -4.12 6.37 -0.24
N TRP A 119 -3.27 6.09 0.75
CA TRP A 119 -2.07 6.87 1.05
C TRP A 119 -0.91 6.64 0.07
N LEU A 120 -0.77 5.43 -0.48
CA LEU A 120 0.19 5.11 -1.55
C LEU A 120 -0.29 5.60 -2.92
N LEU A 121 -1.61 5.77 -3.08
CA LEU A 121 -2.19 6.39 -4.26
C LEU A 121 -1.96 7.89 -4.17
N HIS A 122 -0.95 8.41 -4.88
CA HIS A 122 -0.86 9.84 -5.14
C HIS A 122 -2.20 10.34 -5.73
N LYS A 123 -2.95 11.09 -4.93
CA LYS A 123 -4.07 11.90 -5.37
C LYS A 123 -3.56 13.19 -6.00
N GLY A 124 -2.74 13.06 -7.04
CA GLY A 124 -2.65 14.12 -8.04
C GLY A 124 -3.87 13.97 -8.93
N GLY A 125 -4.89 14.80 -8.73
CA GLY A 125 -5.84 15.04 -9.81
C GLY A 125 -5.12 15.82 -10.90
N ASP A 126 -5.38 15.51 -12.16
CA ASP A 126 -4.95 16.38 -13.25
C ASP A 126 -5.53 17.78 -13.04
N ASP A 127 -4.78 18.82 -13.43
CA ASP A 127 -5.28 20.21 -13.33
C ASP A 127 -6.64 20.31 -14.08
N PRO A 128 -7.69 20.89 -13.46
CA PRO A 128 -8.97 21.14 -14.11
C PRO A 128 -8.84 21.83 -15.48
N LYS A 129 -7.84 22.68 -15.68
CA LYS A 129 -7.56 23.33 -16.97
C LYS A 129 -7.13 22.32 -18.05
N ILE A 130 -6.25 21.38 -17.69
CA ILE A 130 -5.77 20.34 -18.60
C ILE A 130 -6.91 19.40 -18.97
N THR A 131 -7.68 18.96 -17.98
CA THR A 131 -8.84 18.07 -18.21
C THR A 131 -9.94 18.74 -19.04
N ASN A 132 -10.17 20.05 -18.89
CA ASN A 132 -11.13 20.77 -19.73
C ASN A 132 -10.63 20.94 -21.17
N TRP A 133 -9.36 21.28 -21.37
CA TRP A 133 -8.77 21.40 -22.70
C TRP A 133 -8.77 20.05 -23.43
N LEU A 134 -8.40 18.97 -22.75
CA LEU A 134 -8.44 17.60 -23.28
C LEU A 134 -9.83 17.17 -23.77
N LYS A 135 -10.91 17.60 -23.10
CA LYS A 135 -12.29 17.33 -23.54
C LYS A 135 -12.63 17.98 -24.89
N GLU A 136 -12.05 19.13 -25.21
CA GLU A 136 -12.22 19.77 -26.53
C GLU A 136 -11.68 18.88 -27.66
N PHE A 137 -10.74 18.01 -27.34
CA PHE A 137 -10.14 17.02 -28.24
C PHE A 137 -10.68 15.59 -28.01
N SER A 138 -11.83 15.45 -27.36
CA SER A 138 -12.49 14.15 -27.08
C SER A 138 -11.79 13.23 -26.08
N PHE A 139 -10.84 13.72 -25.29
CA PHE A 139 -10.20 12.91 -24.25
C PHE A 139 -11.04 12.89 -22.97
N VAL A 140 -11.28 11.70 -22.44
CA VAL A 140 -11.97 11.48 -21.16
C VAL A 140 -11.00 11.45 -19.97
N SER A 141 -9.71 11.30 -20.24
CA SER A 141 -8.63 11.28 -19.24
C SER A 141 -7.32 11.81 -19.81
N ASN A 142 -6.38 12.20 -18.94
CA ASN A 142 -5.03 12.57 -19.38
C ASN A 142 -4.27 11.35 -19.94
N PRO A 143 -3.85 11.35 -21.23
CA PRO A 143 -3.13 10.24 -21.83
C PRO A 143 -1.71 10.05 -21.28
N PHE A 144 -1.09 11.09 -20.72
CA PHE A 144 0.16 10.98 -19.93
C PHE A 144 -0.09 10.87 -18.42
N GLY A 145 -1.35 10.68 -18.03
CA GLY A 145 -1.75 10.51 -16.65
C GLY A 145 -1.09 9.30 -15.99
N LYS A 146 -1.36 9.15 -14.68
CA LYS A 146 -0.77 8.20 -13.70
C LYS A 146 0.18 7.13 -14.28
N MET A 147 1.39 7.07 -13.71
CA MET A 147 2.45 6.09 -14.00
C MET A 147 2.07 4.62 -13.67
N ASN A 148 1.09 4.02 -14.36
CA ASN A 148 0.70 2.62 -14.16
C ASN A 148 1.41 1.70 -15.16
N LEU A 149 2.73 1.54 -15.02
CA LEU A 149 3.61 0.87 -15.99
C LEU A 149 3.23 -0.59 -16.32
N LYS A 150 2.40 -1.24 -15.50
CA LYS A 150 1.97 -2.63 -15.69
C LYS A 150 0.88 -2.80 -16.73
N ASP A 151 -0.11 -1.92 -16.79
CA ASP A 151 -1.30 -2.10 -17.65
C ASP A 151 -1.08 -1.53 -19.06
N PHE A 152 0.18 -1.36 -19.47
CA PHE A 152 0.52 -0.80 -20.76
C PHE A 152 0.31 -1.82 -21.88
N PRO A 153 -0.41 -1.48 -22.95
CA PRO A 153 -0.85 -2.43 -23.97
C PRO A 153 0.29 -3.00 -24.83
N PHE A 154 1.50 -2.44 -24.76
CA PHE A 154 2.65 -2.92 -25.50
C PHE A 154 3.81 -3.24 -24.57
N TYR A 155 4.23 -4.51 -24.55
CA TYR A 155 5.38 -4.96 -23.76
C TYR A 155 6.56 -5.24 -24.69
N PRO A 156 7.74 -4.66 -24.43
CA PRO A 156 8.97 -5.01 -25.13
C PRO A 156 9.32 -6.49 -25.02
N GLU A 157 10.05 -7.01 -26.01
CA GLU A 157 10.89 -8.19 -25.80
C GLU A 157 11.91 -7.89 -24.68
N GLY A 158 11.96 -8.76 -23.68
CA GLY A 158 12.85 -8.62 -22.51
C GLY A 158 12.23 -7.92 -21.30
N PHE A 159 11.14 -7.16 -21.46
CA PHE A 159 10.36 -6.66 -20.34
C PHE A 159 9.60 -7.81 -19.67
N LEU A 160 9.33 -7.74 -18.36
CA LEU A 160 8.43 -8.68 -17.69
C LEU A 160 7.00 -8.43 -18.24
N PRO A 161 6.46 -9.29 -19.12
CA PRO A 161 5.08 -9.14 -19.51
C PRO A 161 4.21 -9.37 -18.26
N PRO A 162 2.91 -8.99 -18.24
CA PRO A 162 2.07 -9.05 -17.03
C PRO A 162 2.01 -10.43 -16.38
N ASN A 163 2.19 -11.47 -17.19
CA ASN A 163 2.33 -12.85 -16.74
C ASN A 163 3.62 -13.09 -15.94
N LYS A 164 4.74 -12.44 -16.26
CA LYS A 164 5.99 -12.48 -15.48
C LYS A 164 6.11 -11.34 -14.46
N TRP A 165 5.30 -10.29 -14.52
CA TRP A 165 5.20 -9.35 -13.39
C TRP A 165 4.75 -10.10 -12.14
N ASN A 166 3.84 -11.07 -12.27
CA ASN A 166 3.48 -11.95 -11.17
C ASN A 166 4.69 -12.79 -10.70
N ASP A 167 5.58 -13.20 -11.62
CA ASP A 167 6.86 -13.78 -11.22
C ASP A 167 7.68 -12.76 -10.45
N PHE A 168 7.85 -11.52 -10.92
CA PHE A 168 8.60 -10.52 -10.14
C PHE A 168 7.95 -10.17 -8.81
N ALA A 169 6.63 -10.24 -8.71
CA ALA A 169 5.86 -9.99 -7.50
C ALA A 169 5.72 -11.23 -6.61
N ASP A 170 6.33 -12.36 -6.99
CA ASP A 170 6.37 -13.58 -6.20
C ASP A 170 7.05 -13.36 -4.85
N ASN A 171 6.91 -14.33 -3.94
CA ASN A 171 7.51 -14.26 -2.61
C ASN A 171 9.01 -14.69 -2.63
N PHE A 172 9.79 -14.19 -3.61
CA PHE A 172 11.22 -14.50 -3.75
C PHE A 172 12.08 -13.23 -3.95
N PRO A 173 13.30 -13.11 -3.38
CA PRO A 173 14.11 -11.90 -3.55
C PRO A 173 14.52 -11.68 -5.00
N LYS A 174 14.34 -10.46 -5.53
CA LYS A 174 14.64 -10.13 -6.94
C LYS A 174 15.17 -8.71 -7.11
N LEU A 175 15.94 -8.52 -8.17
CA LEU A 175 16.51 -7.24 -8.58
C LEU A 175 16.00 -6.87 -9.97
N ALA A 176 15.51 -5.65 -10.16
CA ALA A 176 15.04 -5.14 -11.44
C ALA A 176 15.97 -4.02 -11.96
N GLN A 177 16.63 -4.27 -13.09
CA GLN A 177 17.36 -3.25 -13.84
C GLN A 177 16.37 -2.44 -14.68
N CYS A 178 16.34 -1.14 -14.47
CA CYS A 178 15.43 -0.19 -15.09
C CYS A 178 16.20 0.76 -16.01
N PRO A 179 15.59 1.31 -17.08
CA PRO A 179 16.27 2.24 -17.99
C PRO A 179 16.58 3.58 -17.35
N SER A 180 15.75 3.99 -16.38
CA SER A 180 15.88 5.27 -15.69
C SER A 180 15.47 5.17 -14.22
N PRO A 181 15.90 6.14 -13.38
CA PRO A 181 15.43 6.24 -12.00
C PRO A 181 13.91 6.45 -11.89
N GLN A 182 13.30 7.09 -12.90
CA GLN A 182 11.86 7.31 -12.95
C GLN A 182 11.09 5.99 -13.09
N ASP A 183 11.59 5.05 -13.91
CA ASP A 183 10.97 3.72 -14.03
C ASP A 183 11.14 2.92 -12.74
N ALA A 184 12.34 2.93 -12.15
CA ALA A 184 12.62 2.26 -10.89
C ALA A 184 11.66 2.71 -9.79
N ARG A 185 11.44 4.02 -9.66
CA ARG A 185 10.49 4.60 -8.70
C ARG A 185 9.05 4.24 -9.02
N ALA A 186 8.63 4.34 -10.28
CA ALA A 186 7.26 4.04 -10.68
C ALA A 186 6.91 2.55 -10.44
N LEU A 187 7.83 1.63 -10.73
CA LEU A 187 7.65 0.19 -10.48
C LEU A 187 7.67 -0.14 -8.99
N ALA A 188 8.54 0.49 -8.20
CA ALA A 188 8.55 0.35 -6.75
C ALA A 188 7.19 0.76 -6.15
N LEU A 189 6.66 1.91 -6.56
CA LEU A 189 5.34 2.38 -6.13
C LEU A 189 4.21 1.46 -6.60
N GLN A 190 4.27 0.96 -7.83
CA GLN A 190 3.29 0.00 -8.35
C GLN A 190 3.27 -1.27 -7.49
N LEU A 191 4.46 -1.82 -7.16
CA LEU A 191 4.58 -2.99 -6.32
C LEU A 191 4.01 -2.74 -4.91
N CYS A 192 4.23 -1.56 -4.32
CA CYS A 192 3.60 -1.19 -3.06
C CYS A 192 2.06 -1.24 -3.15
N VAL A 193 1.48 -0.70 -4.21
CA VAL A 193 0.02 -0.67 -4.41
C VAL A 193 -0.56 -2.07 -4.57
N GLU A 194 0.12 -2.97 -5.29
CA GLU A 194 -0.34 -4.34 -5.53
C GLU A 194 -0.11 -5.30 -4.36
N SER A 195 0.83 -4.97 -3.47
CA SER A 195 1.11 -5.74 -2.26
C SER A 195 -0.09 -5.78 -1.32
N LEU A 196 -0.89 -4.70 -1.29
CA LEU A 196 -2.00 -4.54 -0.36
C LEU A 196 -3.34 -4.99 -0.97
N PRO A 197 -4.24 -5.60 -0.17
CA PRO A 197 -5.61 -5.87 -0.60
C PRO A 197 -6.38 -4.55 -0.80
N LEU A 198 -6.90 -4.31 -2.00
CA LEU A 198 -7.60 -3.06 -2.33
C LEU A 198 -9.11 -3.22 -2.16
N LYS A 199 -9.70 -2.42 -1.27
CA LYS A 199 -11.16 -2.18 -1.24
C LYS A 199 -11.54 -1.30 -2.44
N LYS A 200 -12.31 -1.84 -3.38
CA LYS A 200 -12.92 -1.12 -4.49
C LYS A 200 -14.43 -1.05 -4.27
N LYS A 201 -15.08 -0.01 -4.80
CA LYS A 201 -16.53 -0.04 -4.99
C LYS A 201 -16.80 -0.60 -6.37
N ASP A 202 -17.70 -1.56 -6.49
CA ASP A 202 -18.19 -2.02 -7.78
C ASP A 202 -19.07 -0.93 -8.44
N VAL A 203 -19.55 -1.21 -9.66
CA VAL A 203 -20.38 -0.28 -10.44
C VAL A 203 -21.71 0.05 -9.73
N GLU A 204 -22.14 -0.83 -8.82
CA GLU A 204 -23.38 -0.69 -8.02
C GLU A 204 -23.12 0.01 -6.68
N GLY A 205 -21.86 0.34 -6.37
CA GLY A 205 -21.44 1.00 -5.14
C GLY A 205 -21.14 0.06 -3.97
N ASN A 206 -21.23 -1.26 -4.15
CA ASN A 206 -20.88 -2.24 -3.12
C ASN A 206 -19.36 -2.34 -2.96
N GLU A 207 -18.89 -2.51 -1.74
CA GLU A 207 -17.47 -2.69 -1.47
C GLU A 207 -17.04 -4.12 -1.82
N THR A 208 -16.18 -4.24 -2.82
CA THR A 208 -15.50 -5.48 -3.25
C THR A 208 -14.03 -5.40 -2.85
N VAL A 209 -13.50 -6.47 -2.25
CA VAL A 209 -12.06 -6.58 -1.94
C VAL A 209 -11.40 -7.29 -3.10
N LYS A 210 -10.56 -6.59 -3.88
CA LYS A 210 -9.68 -7.26 -4.85
C LYS A 210 -8.56 -7.92 -4.04
N PRO A 211 -8.34 -9.24 -4.16
CA PRO A 211 -7.22 -9.89 -3.47
C PRO A 211 -5.92 -9.31 -4.03
N GLY A 212 -5.20 -8.56 -3.20
CA GLY A 212 -3.81 -8.19 -3.44
C GLY A 212 -2.89 -9.37 -3.07
N LEU A 213 -1.58 -9.15 -3.10
CA LEU A 213 -0.62 -10.19 -2.70
C LEU A 213 -0.64 -10.51 -1.19
N GLN A 214 -1.39 -9.73 -0.40
CA GLN A 214 -1.47 -9.82 1.07
C GLN A 214 -0.09 -9.65 1.72
N VAL A 215 0.69 -8.70 1.21
CA VAL A 215 2.04 -8.41 1.65
C VAL A 215 2.10 -7.02 2.27
N LEU A 216 2.89 -6.86 3.34
CA LEU A 216 3.26 -5.54 3.86
C LEU A 216 4.39 -4.95 3.01
N PRO A 217 4.14 -3.89 2.21
CA PRO A 217 5.20 -3.23 1.48
C PRO A 217 5.89 -2.18 2.38
N ILE A 218 7.19 -2.33 2.58
CA ILE A 218 8.04 -1.31 3.20
C ILE A 218 8.86 -0.67 2.10
N LEU A 219 8.49 0.57 1.74
CA LEU A 219 9.27 1.37 0.81
C LEU A 219 10.46 1.99 1.56
N VAL A 220 11.66 1.61 1.17
CA VAL A 220 12.89 2.06 1.86
C VAL A 220 13.22 3.49 1.43
N SER A 221 13.32 4.38 2.41
CA SER A 221 13.61 5.81 2.20
C SER A 221 14.96 6.18 2.80
N PHE A 222 15.78 6.85 2.01
CA PHE A 222 17.11 7.34 2.43
C PHE A 222 17.07 8.81 2.87
N ASN A 223 15.92 9.48 2.78
CA ASN A 223 15.78 10.92 3.03
C ASN A 223 15.84 11.34 4.52
N GLN A 224 15.98 10.39 5.44
CA GLN A 224 15.79 10.64 6.88
C GLN A 224 17.09 10.89 7.66
N SER A 225 18.28 10.81 7.05
CA SER A 225 19.54 11.09 7.74
C SER A 225 20.55 11.83 6.88
N LEU A 226 21.09 12.93 7.41
CA LEU A 226 22.27 13.62 6.85
C LEU A 226 23.54 12.77 6.99
N THR A 227 23.50 11.76 7.86
CA THR A 227 24.58 10.81 8.12
C THR A 227 24.27 9.45 7.50
N ILE A 228 25.30 8.82 6.96
CA ILE A 228 25.24 7.46 6.42
C ILE A 228 24.98 6.49 7.57
N GLU A 229 23.85 5.79 7.54
CA GLU A 229 23.47 4.79 8.54
C GLU A 229 23.68 3.38 8.02
N SER A 230 23.80 2.41 8.94
CA SER A 230 23.85 1.01 8.54
C SER A 230 22.55 0.60 7.84
N PRO A 231 22.58 -0.31 6.85
CA PRO A 231 21.39 -0.72 6.12
C PRO A 231 20.24 -1.13 7.03
N LEU A 232 20.52 -1.92 8.07
CA LEU A 232 19.49 -2.44 8.96
C LEU A 232 18.78 -1.33 9.75
N LEU A 233 19.47 -0.25 10.10
CA LEU A 233 18.86 0.93 10.73
C LEU A 233 17.97 1.69 9.73
N THR A 234 18.43 1.87 8.50
CA THR A 234 17.64 2.50 7.43
C THR A 234 16.35 1.71 7.15
N LEU A 235 16.45 0.37 7.09
CA LEU A 235 15.31 -0.51 6.91
C LEU A 235 14.33 -0.40 8.09
N ALA A 236 14.82 -0.42 9.33
CA ALA A 236 14.00 -0.31 10.53
C ALA A 236 13.24 1.04 10.60
N ARG A 237 13.90 2.16 10.24
CA ARG A 237 13.22 3.46 10.15
C ARG A 237 12.15 3.49 9.06
N SER A 238 12.43 2.89 7.91
CA SER A 238 11.46 2.78 6.83
C SER A 238 10.24 1.94 7.24
N ALA A 239 10.46 0.88 8.04
CA ALA A 239 9.38 0.09 8.63
C ALA A 239 8.56 0.89 9.65
N ALA A 240 9.21 1.68 10.50
CA ALA A 240 8.53 2.59 11.43
C ALA A 240 7.66 3.62 10.67
N GLN A 241 8.19 4.22 9.59
CA GLN A 241 7.41 5.11 8.73
C GLN A 241 6.21 4.41 8.11
N THR A 242 6.41 3.19 7.59
CA THR A 242 5.32 2.39 6.99
C THR A 242 4.21 2.12 8.02
N TRP A 243 4.58 1.78 9.26
CA TRP A 243 3.62 1.62 10.35
C TRP A 243 2.89 2.92 10.71
N LEU A 244 3.59 4.05 10.75
CA LEU A 244 2.98 5.36 10.98
C LEU A 244 1.90 5.65 9.92
N ASP A 245 2.24 5.44 8.63
CA ASP A 245 1.33 5.69 7.51
C ASP A 245 0.09 4.79 7.55
N ILE A 246 0.26 3.52 7.95
CA ILE A 246 -0.85 2.57 8.14
C ILE A 246 -1.76 3.01 9.29
N LEU A 247 -1.19 3.38 10.43
CA LEU A 247 -1.95 3.68 11.64
C LEU A 247 -2.80 4.93 11.53
N CYS A 248 -2.39 5.92 10.73
CA CYS A 248 -3.20 7.09 10.42
C CYS A 248 -4.56 6.73 9.80
N LEU A 249 -4.64 5.62 9.05
CA LEU A 249 -5.84 5.23 8.32
C LEU A 249 -6.55 4.01 8.91
N SER A 250 -5.80 3.19 9.64
CA SER A 250 -6.27 1.92 10.18
C SER A 250 -5.63 1.68 11.56
N PRO A 251 -6.11 2.38 12.61
CA PRO A 251 -5.58 2.22 13.97
C PRO A 251 -5.67 0.78 14.46
N ASP A 252 -6.71 0.07 14.02
CA ASP A 252 -6.95 -1.34 14.30
C ASP A 252 -5.78 -2.24 13.87
N ALA A 253 -4.99 -1.85 12.86
CA ALA A 253 -3.87 -2.65 12.35
C ALA A 253 -2.86 -3.04 13.44
N MET A 254 -2.62 -2.16 14.41
CA MET A 254 -1.81 -2.47 15.60
C MET A 254 -2.67 -3.01 16.74
N LEU A 255 -3.86 -2.46 16.99
CA LEU A 255 -4.71 -2.88 18.11
C LEU A 255 -5.14 -4.36 18.02
N ASP A 256 -5.12 -4.92 16.80
CA ASP A 256 -5.42 -6.31 16.49
C ASP A 256 -4.27 -7.29 16.79
N LEU A 257 -3.06 -6.79 17.03
CA LEU A 257 -1.89 -7.61 17.32
C LEU A 257 -1.93 -8.12 18.78
N LEU A 258 -1.19 -9.18 19.08
CA LEU A 258 -0.98 -9.59 20.47
C LEU A 258 -0.22 -8.52 21.26
N PRO A 259 -0.37 -8.39 22.59
CA PRO A 259 0.30 -7.35 23.36
C PRO A 259 1.81 -7.20 23.11
N ALA A 260 2.53 -8.32 22.99
CA ALA A 260 3.96 -8.32 22.69
C ALA A 260 4.28 -7.80 21.27
N GLU A 261 3.41 -8.09 20.30
CA GLU A 261 3.54 -7.59 18.92
C GLU A 261 3.16 -6.11 18.83
N GLN A 262 2.20 -5.65 19.64
CA GLN A 262 1.88 -4.23 19.77
C GLN A 262 3.09 -3.45 20.28
N GLU A 263 3.76 -3.94 21.31
CA GLU A 263 5.03 -3.36 21.79
C GLU A 263 6.09 -3.37 20.68
N ALA A 264 6.20 -4.44 19.90
CA ALA A 264 7.12 -4.52 18.76
C ALA A 264 6.79 -3.59 17.58
N VAL A 265 5.59 -2.97 17.55
CA VAL A 265 5.25 -1.86 16.64
C VAL A 265 5.55 -0.51 17.29
N LEU A 266 5.23 -0.35 18.58
CA LEU A 266 5.42 0.92 19.30
C LEU A 266 6.89 1.26 19.52
N ASP A 267 7.72 0.24 19.74
CA ASP A 267 9.16 0.35 19.98
C ASP A 267 9.90 1.00 18.77
N PRO A 268 9.81 0.47 17.53
CA PRO A 268 10.43 1.12 16.36
C PRO A 268 9.87 2.51 16.08
N LEU A 269 8.57 2.76 16.31
CA LEU A 269 7.95 4.07 16.15
C LEU A 269 8.56 5.10 17.11
N CYS A 270 8.60 4.79 18.40
CA CYS A 270 9.14 5.68 19.42
C CYS A 270 10.65 5.88 19.25
N TRP A 271 11.38 4.86 18.82
CA TRP A 271 12.80 4.96 18.50
C TRP A 271 13.07 5.86 17.28
N ALA A 272 12.37 5.62 16.16
CA ALA A 272 12.61 6.37 14.91
C ALA A 272 12.20 7.84 15.01
N PHE A 273 11.10 8.13 15.72
CA PHE A 273 10.55 9.49 15.87
C PHE A 273 10.88 10.16 17.21
N GLY A 274 11.71 9.50 18.03
CA GLY A 274 12.32 10.03 19.25
C GLY A 274 11.44 10.01 20.51
N SER A 275 10.11 10.08 20.38
CA SER A 275 9.21 9.96 21.54
C SER A 275 7.78 9.59 21.16
N ALA A 276 7.06 8.98 22.10
CA ALA A 276 5.62 8.71 21.99
C ALA A 276 4.81 10.00 21.72
N LYS A 277 5.18 11.12 22.36
CA LYS A 277 4.55 12.42 22.10
C LYS A 277 4.72 12.87 20.65
N THR A 278 5.92 12.67 20.07
CA THR A 278 6.16 12.97 18.66
C THR A 278 5.29 12.09 17.76
N VAL A 279 5.23 10.80 18.04
CA VAL A 279 4.40 9.84 17.28
C VAL A 279 2.92 10.25 17.33
N THR A 280 2.37 10.55 18.51
CA THR A 280 0.99 11.04 18.68
C THR A 280 0.73 12.29 17.83
N ASN A 281 1.61 13.28 17.90
CA ASN A 281 1.46 14.51 17.12
C ASN A 281 1.51 14.25 15.60
N LEU A 282 2.38 13.34 15.15
CA LEU A 282 2.46 12.95 13.74
C LEU A 282 1.18 12.26 13.30
N LEU A 283 0.70 11.25 14.02
CA LEU A 283 -0.55 10.56 13.71
C LEU A 283 -1.73 11.53 13.60
N GLN A 284 -1.86 12.46 14.55
CA GLN A 284 -2.91 13.47 14.52
C GLN A 284 -2.78 14.42 13.32
N ARG A 285 -1.56 14.84 12.98
CA ARG A 285 -1.31 15.73 11.83
C ARG A 285 -1.60 15.05 10.50
N GLU A 286 -1.24 13.78 10.36
CA GLU A 286 -1.46 12.97 9.16
C GLU A 286 -2.92 12.47 9.02
N GLY A 287 -3.80 12.86 9.94
CA GLY A 287 -5.25 12.69 9.80
C GLY A 287 -5.84 11.47 10.50
N LEU A 288 -5.21 10.95 11.56
CA LEU A 288 -5.78 9.94 12.43
C LEU A 288 -7.21 10.31 12.84
N THR A 289 -8.17 9.44 12.55
CA THR A 289 -9.58 9.66 12.90
C THR A 289 -9.77 9.66 14.42
N PRO A 290 -10.50 10.63 15.00
CA PRO A 290 -10.73 10.70 16.45
C PRO A 290 -11.85 9.74 16.91
N ASP A 291 -11.99 8.59 16.26
CA ASP A 291 -12.96 7.57 16.64
C ASP A 291 -12.46 6.74 17.85
N LYS A 292 -13.25 5.74 18.26
CA LYS A 292 -12.91 4.90 19.42
C LYS A 292 -11.56 4.20 19.23
N ALA A 293 -11.27 3.72 18.02
CA ALA A 293 -10.03 3.04 17.69
C ALA A 293 -8.83 3.99 17.72
N GLY A 294 -8.96 5.18 17.11
CA GLY A 294 -7.93 6.22 17.17
C GLY A 294 -7.64 6.67 18.61
N SER A 295 -8.69 6.88 19.41
CA SER A 295 -8.53 7.26 20.83
C SER A 295 -7.83 6.17 21.66
N LEU A 296 -8.17 4.90 21.42
CA LEU A 296 -7.53 3.76 22.10
C LEU A 296 -6.05 3.61 21.69
N LEU A 297 -5.74 3.78 20.40
CA LEU A 297 -4.37 3.78 19.89
C LEU A 297 -3.51 4.84 20.60
N LEU A 298 -4.01 6.07 20.67
CA LEU A 298 -3.30 7.17 21.35
C LEU A 298 -3.07 6.84 22.83
N GLN A 299 -4.07 6.31 23.52
CA GLN A 299 -3.92 5.90 24.92
C GLN A 299 -2.87 4.81 25.10
N LYS A 300 -2.76 3.85 24.17
CA LYS A 300 -1.72 2.80 24.24
C LYS A 300 -0.31 3.38 24.03
N ILE A 301 -0.15 4.29 23.07
CA ILE A 301 1.13 4.98 22.81
C ILE A 301 1.59 5.75 24.07
N GLU A 302 0.68 6.48 24.70
CA GLU A 302 0.97 7.23 25.93
C GLU A 302 1.35 6.32 27.10
N ARG A 303 0.67 5.18 27.26
CA ARG A 303 1.02 4.20 28.32
C ARG A 303 2.38 3.57 28.08
N PHE A 304 2.73 3.25 26.83
CA PHE A 304 4.02 2.67 26.46
C PHE A 304 5.19 3.60 26.82
N GLN A 305 5.00 4.91 26.72
CA GLN A 305 6.00 5.92 27.07
C GLN A 305 6.53 5.78 28.51
N SER A 306 5.70 5.31 29.45
CA SER A 306 6.08 5.17 30.86
C SER A 306 7.18 4.13 31.12
N GLY A 307 7.47 3.23 30.16
CA GLY A 307 8.49 2.19 30.27
C GLY A 307 9.61 2.26 29.21
N PHE A 308 9.54 3.18 28.25
CA PHE A 308 10.48 3.23 27.12
C PHE A 308 11.71 4.10 27.40
N SER A 309 12.90 3.63 27.01
CA SER A 309 14.17 4.38 27.06
C SER A 309 14.83 4.39 25.68
N SER A 310 14.87 5.55 25.02
CA SER A 310 15.26 5.68 23.60
C SER A 310 16.76 5.82 23.34
N ALA A 311 17.60 5.77 24.37
CA ALA A 311 18.99 6.22 24.27
C ALA A 311 19.96 5.24 23.58
N GLN A 312 19.57 3.99 23.33
CA GLN A 312 20.47 2.97 22.78
C GLN A 312 20.10 2.56 21.36
N VAL A 313 21.11 2.40 20.51
CA VAL A 313 20.94 1.82 19.17
C VAL A 313 20.51 0.35 19.34
N PRO A 314 19.37 -0.08 18.78
CA PRO A 314 18.88 -1.43 18.93
C PRO A 314 19.85 -2.45 18.33
N GLN A 315 19.93 -3.63 18.95
CA GLN A 315 20.72 -4.74 18.41
C GLN A 315 20.10 -5.27 17.11
N ASN A 316 20.92 -5.86 16.24
CA ASN A 316 20.46 -6.40 14.95
C ASN A 316 19.29 -7.40 15.07
N THR A 317 19.27 -8.20 16.13
CA THR A 317 18.18 -9.15 16.41
C THR A 317 16.84 -8.45 16.65
N VAL A 318 16.86 -7.31 17.33
CA VAL A 318 15.69 -6.45 17.57
C VAL A 318 15.26 -5.75 16.28
N LEU A 319 16.21 -5.19 15.53
CA LEU A 319 15.90 -4.56 14.24
C LEU A 319 15.24 -5.57 13.26
N LEU A 320 15.75 -6.82 13.22
CA LEU A 320 15.15 -7.87 12.40
C LEU A 320 13.76 -8.28 12.88
N SER A 321 13.47 -8.27 14.18
CA SER A 321 12.12 -8.58 14.67
C SER A 321 11.13 -7.48 14.30
N TRP A 322 11.52 -6.21 14.38
CA TRP A 322 10.69 -5.08 13.94
C TRP A 322 10.28 -5.19 12.46
N LEU A 323 11.18 -5.63 11.58
CA LEU A 323 10.88 -5.83 10.16
C LEU A 323 9.89 -6.98 9.88
N LYS A 324 9.75 -7.92 10.82
CA LYS A 324 8.78 -9.03 10.70
C LYS A 324 7.38 -8.64 11.11
N THR A 325 7.26 -7.70 12.06
CA THR A 325 5.99 -7.27 12.62
C THR A 325 5.15 -6.62 11.53
N ARG A 326 3.97 -7.20 11.29
CA ARG A 326 3.05 -6.79 10.24
C ARG A 326 1.61 -6.93 10.72
N PRO A 327 0.67 -6.20 10.13
CA PRO A 327 -0.74 -6.38 10.44
C PRO A 327 -1.19 -7.85 10.22
N PRO A 328 -2.13 -8.39 11.03
CA PRO A 328 -2.47 -9.83 11.03
C PRO A 328 -2.99 -10.40 9.71
N GLU A 329 -3.51 -9.54 8.83
CA GLU A 329 -4.09 -9.93 7.54
C GLU A 329 -3.01 -10.15 6.46
N LEU A 330 -1.77 -9.75 6.73
CA LEU A 330 -0.66 -9.80 5.77
C LEU A 330 0.25 -11.00 6.06
N ILE A 331 0.56 -11.78 5.04
CA ILE A 331 1.26 -13.06 5.16
C ILE A 331 2.78 -12.92 5.04
N SER A 332 3.29 -11.88 4.39
CA SER A 332 4.72 -11.61 4.27
C SER A 332 5.04 -10.10 4.25
N THR A 333 6.33 -9.77 4.28
CA THR A 333 6.84 -8.40 4.20
C THR A 333 7.74 -8.27 2.97
N PHE A 334 7.49 -7.27 2.12
CA PHE A 334 8.40 -6.88 1.04
C PHE A 334 9.18 -5.64 1.45
N LEU A 335 10.52 -5.72 1.38
CA LEU A 335 11.40 -4.58 1.41
C LEU A 335 11.62 -4.10 -0.02
N ILE A 336 11.06 -2.94 -0.34
CA ILE A 336 11.09 -2.34 -1.68
C ILE A 336 12.18 -1.28 -1.66
N VAL A 337 13.32 -1.55 -2.32
CA VAL A 337 14.53 -0.73 -2.24
C VAL A 337 14.82 -0.10 -3.60
N ASN A 338 14.82 1.23 -3.67
CA ASN A 338 15.34 1.95 -4.83
C ASN A 338 16.83 2.26 -4.62
N LEU A 339 17.70 1.53 -5.31
CA LEU A 339 19.16 1.64 -5.14
C LEU A 339 19.73 2.93 -5.74
N ASP A 340 18.98 3.62 -6.59
CA ASP A 340 19.38 4.94 -7.12
C ASP A 340 19.21 6.06 -6.08
N GLU A 341 18.41 5.84 -5.04
CA GLU A 341 18.22 6.80 -3.94
C GLU A 341 19.30 6.71 -2.85
N VAL A 342 20.16 5.69 -2.90
CA VAL A 342 21.29 5.57 -1.98
C VAL A 342 22.31 6.68 -2.27
N PRO A 343 22.70 7.52 -1.29
CA PRO A 343 23.64 8.61 -1.51
C PRO A 343 24.97 8.12 -2.10
N LEU A 344 25.42 8.74 -3.20
CA LEU A 344 26.62 8.34 -3.95
C LEU A 344 27.90 8.17 -3.08
N PRO A 345 28.21 9.05 -2.10
CA PRO A 345 29.41 8.90 -1.27
C PRO A 345 29.42 7.61 -0.44
N ALA A 346 28.24 7.01 -0.22
CA ALA A 346 28.03 5.86 0.64
C ALA A 346 27.60 4.61 -0.11
N LYS A 347 27.24 4.73 -1.39
CA LYS A 347 26.51 3.70 -2.13
C LYS A 347 27.24 2.36 -2.13
N VAL A 348 28.56 2.37 -2.38
CA VAL A 348 29.40 1.17 -2.36
C VAL A 348 29.36 0.53 -0.97
N TRP A 349 29.76 1.26 0.07
CA TRP A 349 29.80 0.76 1.45
C TRP A 349 28.43 0.22 1.90
N TRP A 350 27.35 0.96 1.64
CA TRP A 350 26.00 0.55 2.03
C TRP A 350 25.61 -0.75 1.34
N MET A 351 25.93 -0.91 0.05
CA MET A 351 25.65 -2.12 -0.71
C MET A 351 26.51 -3.32 -0.26
N GLU A 352 27.78 -3.11 0.12
CA GLU A 352 28.62 -4.15 0.73
C GLU A 352 28.04 -4.67 2.03
N GLN A 353 27.46 -3.79 2.85
CA GLN A 353 26.80 -4.18 4.10
C GLN A 353 25.41 -4.77 3.86
N PHE A 354 24.69 -4.33 2.83
CA PHE A 354 23.35 -4.80 2.52
C PHE A 354 23.33 -6.19 1.86
N ASN A 355 24.27 -6.48 0.96
CA ASN A 355 24.28 -7.72 0.20
C ASN A 355 24.28 -8.99 1.08
N PRO A 356 25.09 -9.10 2.15
CA PRO A 356 25.05 -10.23 3.08
C PRO A 356 23.74 -10.35 3.88
N LEU A 357 23.02 -9.22 4.08
CA LEU A 357 21.76 -9.21 4.83
C LEU A 357 20.61 -9.83 4.04
N ILE A 358 20.66 -9.83 2.70
CA ILE A 358 19.56 -10.31 1.84
C ILE A 358 19.13 -11.73 2.22
N SER A 359 20.08 -12.66 2.34
CA SER A 359 19.80 -14.05 2.74
C SER A 359 19.21 -14.13 4.15
N THR A 360 19.74 -13.32 5.07
CA THR A 360 19.24 -13.26 6.46
C THR A 360 17.80 -12.75 6.50
N LEU A 361 17.49 -11.69 5.76
CA LEU A 361 16.13 -11.14 5.64
C LEU A 361 15.16 -12.18 5.07
N PHE A 362 15.57 -12.89 4.01
CA PHE A 362 14.74 -13.90 3.38
C PHE A 362 14.43 -15.09 4.31
N LEU A 363 15.44 -15.60 5.04
CA LEU A 363 15.25 -16.64 6.06
C LEU A 363 14.31 -16.20 7.20
N ASN A 364 14.16 -14.90 7.38
CA ASN A 364 13.26 -14.30 8.36
C ASN A 364 11.88 -13.93 7.79
N GLY A 365 11.56 -14.37 6.56
CA GLY A 365 10.26 -14.14 5.92
C GLY A 365 10.10 -12.73 5.33
N ILE A 366 11.22 -12.02 5.14
CA ILE A 366 11.26 -10.67 4.59
C ILE A 366 11.89 -10.74 3.19
N VAL A 367 11.12 -10.42 2.16
CA VAL A 367 11.56 -10.53 0.77
C VAL A 367 12.07 -9.19 0.26
N VAL A 368 13.27 -9.18 -0.30
CA VAL A 368 13.87 -7.96 -0.88
C VAL A 368 13.51 -7.85 -2.35
N LYS A 369 12.94 -6.70 -2.74
CA LYS A 369 12.64 -6.31 -4.11
C LYS A 369 13.42 -5.02 -4.40
N ALA A 370 14.52 -5.15 -5.12
CA ALA A 370 15.41 -4.03 -5.39
C ALA A 370 15.23 -3.53 -6.82
N PHE A 371 15.32 -2.22 -7.00
CA PHE A 371 15.23 -1.54 -8.30
C PHE A 371 16.46 -0.67 -8.47
N PHE A 372 17.00 -0.63 -9.69
CA PHE A 372 18.15 0.20 -10.02
C PHE A 372 18.15 0.59 -11.48
N SER A 373 18.76 1.71 -11.83
CA SER A 373 18.99 2.14 -13.22
C SER A 373 20.43 2.53 -13.50
N SER A 374 21.17 2.94 -12.48
CA SER A 374 22.60 3.23 -12.57
C SER A 374 23.46 1.97 -12.48
N THR A 375 24.67 2.02 -13.01
CA THR A 375 25.64 0.92 -12.85
C THR A 375 25.79 0.56 -11.38
N ILE A 376 25.53 -0.71 -11.05
CA ILE A 376 25.73 -1.18 -9.68
C ILE A 376 27.23 -1.40 -9.46
N PRO A 377 27.82 -0.80 -8.40
CA PRO A 377 29.25 -0.95 -8.14
C PRO A 377 29.65 -2.37 -7.72
N ILE A 378 28.71 -3.19 -7.24
CA ILE A 378 28.92 -4.53 -6.68
C ILE A 378 27.81 -5.47 -7.15
N ALA A 379 28.15 -6.69 -7.53
CA ALA A 379 27.15 -7.71 -7.85
C ALA A 379 26.33 -8.08 -6.60
N LEU A 380 25.01 -7.86 -6.65
CA LEU A 380 24.10 -8.28 -5.60
C LEU A 380 23.74 -9.76 -5.77
N SER A 381 23.53 -10.46 -4.65
CA SER A 381 23.09 -11.86 -4.61
C SER A 381 21.59 -11.99 -4.87
N LEU A 382 21.11 -11.35 -5.95
CA LEU A 382 19.71 -11.33 -6.36
C LEU A 382 19.60 -11.75 -7.82
N PRO A 383 18.64 -12.62 -8.18
CA PRO A 383 18.28 -12.83 -9.58
C PRO A 383 17.89 -11.50 -10.22
N GLU A 384 18.57 -11.16 -11.30
CA GLU A 384 18.36 -9.94 -12.04
C GLU A 384 17.31 -10.13 -13.13
N VAL A 385 16.46 -9.12 -13.26
CA VAL A 385 15.51 -8.98 -14.34
C VAL A 385 15.77 -7.64 -15.02
N GLN A 386 16.05 -7.69 -16.32
CA GLN A 386 16.26 -6.47 -17.11
C GLN A 386 14.94 -5.93 -17.64
N LEU A 387 14.76 -4.61 -17.54
CA LEU A 387 13.63 -3.88 -18.10
C LEU A 387 14.18 -2.84 -19.07
N SER A 388 13.78 -2.90 -20.33
CA SER A 388 14.14 -1.90 -21.34
C SER A 388 13.00 -1.71 -22.33
N TRP A 389 12.84 -0.48 -22.82
CA TRP A 389 11.86 -0.15 -23.86
C TRP A 389 12.62 0.23 -25.13
N SER A 390 12.32 -0.43 -26.25
CA SER A 390 12.80 0.08 -27.54
C SER A 390 12.02 1.33 -27.94
N ASN A 391 12.58 2.13 -28.85
CA ASN A 391 11.91 3.32 -29.37
C ASN A 391 10.58 2.98 -30.06
N GLU A 392 10.51 1.84 -30.74
CA GLU A 392 9.29 1.32 -31.36
C GLU A 392 8.23 1.00 -30.31
N ASN A 393 8.64 0.40 -29.19
CA ASN A 393 7.74 0.03 -28.09
C ASN A 393 7.21 1.26 -27.35
N LEU A 394 8.06 2.27 -27.16
CA LEU A 394 7.64 3.56 -26.61
C LEU A 394 6.63 4.25 -27.53
N ARG A 395 6.86 4.23 -28.84
CA ARG A 395 5.92 4.78 -29.83
C ARG A 395 4.58 4.06 -29.83
N ALA A 396 4.59 2.73 -29.82
CA ALA A 396 3.37 1.92 -29.76
C ALA A 396 2.61 2.17 -28.46
N SER A 397 3.32 2.25 -27.33
CA SER A 397 2.74 2.54 -26.01
C SER A 397 2.09 3.93 -25.97
N LEU A 398 2.77 4.93 -26.54
CA LEU A 398 2.26 6.29 -26.65
C LEU A 398 0.95 6.30 -27.45
N ASN A 399 0.94 5.75 -28.66
CA ASN A 399 -0.25 5.72 -29.50
C ASN A 399 -1.44 5.04 -28.79
N ALA A 400 -1.19 3.89 -28.16
CA ALA A 400 -2.24 3.14 -27.48
C ALA A 400 -2.77 3.85 -26.23
N GLN A 401 -1.94 4.62 -25.52
CA GLN A 401 -2.42 5.49 -24.43
C GLN A 401 -3.40 6.54 -24.93
N PHE A 402 -3.04 7.22 -26.02
CA PHE A 402 -3.91 8.20 -26.66
C PHE A 402 -5.23 7.56 -27.11
N GLU A 403 -5.20 6.37 -27.72
CA GLU A 403 -6.42 5.64 -28.06
C GLU A 403 -7.28 5.26 -26.86
N SER A 404 -6.66 4.88 -25.74
CA SER A 404 -7.37 4.47 -24.52
C SER A 404 -8.00 5.63 -23.76
N ALA A 405 -7.41 6.82 -23.87
CA ALA A 405 -7.84 8.04 -23.19
C ALA A 405 -8.97 8.78 -23.95
N MET A 406 -9.34 8.30 -25.14
CA MET A 406 -10.32 8.92 -26.04
C MET A 406 -11.74 8.39 -25.84
N ASP A 407 -12.72 9.28 -25.95
CA ASP A 407 -14.11 8.92 -26.17
C ASP A 407 -14.33 8.55 -27.65
N LYS A 408 -14.38 7.25 -27.93
CA LYS A 408 -14.58 6.72 -29.29
C LYS A 408 -15.94 7.09 -29.90
N ILE A 409 -16.96 7.37 -29.07
CA ILE A 409 -18.29 7.77 -29.54
C ILE A 409 -18.23 9.23 -30.00
N PHE A 410 -17.71 10.12 -29.15
CA PHE A 410 -17.59 11.54 -29.46
C PHE A 410 -16.60 11.81 -30.63
N GLN A 411 -15.53 11.02 -30.72
CA GLN A 411 -14.60 11.07 -31.85
C GLN A 411 -15.29 10.78 -33.19
N LYS A 412 -16.19 9.78 -33.21
CA LYS A 412 -16.95 9.40 -34.40
C LYS A 412 -17.93 10.50 -34.81
N GLU A 413 -18.48 11.24 -33.85
CA GLU A 413 -19.35 12.41 -34.08
C GLU A 413 -18.58 13.61 -34.65
N LEU A 414 -17.35 13.83 -34.19
CA LEU A 414 -16.48 14.91 -34.68
C LEU A 414 -15.83 14.62 -36.05
N GLY A 415 -15.85 13.38 -36.51
CA GLY A 415 -15.29 12.97 -37.81
C GLY A 415 -13.77 13.18 -37.94
N GLN A 416 -13.05 13.28 -36.81
CA GLN A 416 -11.60 13.50 -36.77
C GLN A 416 -10.90 12.40 -35.98
N VAL A 417 -9.84 11.84 -36.55
CA VAL A 417 -8.90 10.99 -35.81
C VAL A 417 -7.94 11.92 -35.07
N ILE A 418 -7.97 11.88 -33.73
CA ILE A 418 -7.08 12.69 -32.89
C ILE A 418 -6.13 11.71 -32.20
N ASP A 419 -4.85 11.78 -32.56
CA ASP A 419 -3.73 11.07 -31.95
C ASP A 419 -2.77 12.07 -31.27
N PHE A 420 -1.68 11.57 -30.68
CA PHE A 420 -0.65 12.43 -30.08
C PHE A 420 -0.12 13.50 -31.06
N GLN A 421 -0.03 13.16 -32.34
CA GLN A 421 0.50 14.02 -33.39
C GLN A 421 -0.51 15.12 -33.79
N ALA A 422 -1.81 14.84 -33.69
CA ALA A 422 -2.90 15.76 -33.98
C ALA A 422 -3.10 16.81 -32.89
N LEU A 423 -2.68 16.53 -31.66
CA LEU A 423 -2.80 17.44 -30.50
C LEU A 423 -1.88 18.66 -30.59
N PHE A 424 -0.70 18.51 -31.16
CA PHE A 424 0.29 19.59 -31.31
C PHE A 424 0.45 20.07 -32.75
N GLY A 425 -0.50 19.71 -33.63
CA GLY A 425 -0.33 19.77 -35.08
C GLY A 425 0.15 21.12 -35.58
N SER A 426 1.24 21.13 -36.35
CA SER A 426 1.78 22.29 -37.04
C SER A 426 1.58 22.22 -38.56
N ASP A 427 1.60 23.39 -39.19
CA ASP A 427 1.75 23.52 -40.64
C ASP A 427 3.26 23.37 -40.97
N PRO A 428 3.68 22.36 -41.75
CA PRO A 428 5.09 22.17 -42.14
C PRO A 428 5.72 23.40 -42.81
N ALA A 429 4.92 24.32 -43.33
CA ALA A 429 5.39 25.54 -43.97
C ALA A 429 5.85 26.64 -42.98
N ILE A 430 5.54 26.52 -41.69
CA ILE A 430 5.84 27.55 -40.68
C ILE A 430 6.93 27.04 -39.72
N GLY A 431 8.19 27.35 -40.02
CA GLY A 431 9.38 26.76 -39.40
C GLY A 431 9.66 27.08 -37.92
N TYR A 432 8.74 27.72 -37.20
CA TYR A 432 8.87 27.98 -35.75
C TYR A 432 8.08 26.98 -34.88
N PHE A 433 7.20 26.18 -35.50
CA PHE A 433 6.44 25.14 -34.82
C PHE A 433 7.09 23.78 -35.00
N ALA A 434 7.07 22.95 -33.95
CA ALA A 434 7.58 21.59 -34.01
C ALA A 434 6.70 20.75 -34.95
N THR A 435 7.31 19.99 -35.86
CA THR A 435 6.53 19.06 -36.71
C THR A 435 6.00 17.88 -35.89
N ARG A 436 5.04 17.16 -36.47
CA ARG A 436 4.40 15.99 -35.84
C ARG A 436 5.42 14.88 -35.54
N GLU A 437 6.23 14.58 -36.54
CA GLU A 437 7.31 13.60 -36.47
C GLU A 437 8.39 14.09 -35.49
N GLU A 438 8.78 15.35 -35.57
CA GLU A 438 9.80 15.94 -34.70
C GLU A 438 9.40 15.94 -33.22
N THR A 439 8.13 16.21 -32.90
CA THR A 439 7.64 16.17 -31.51
C THR A 439 7.72 14.77 -30.93
N THR A 440 7.29 13.76 -31.70
CA THR A 440 7.28 12.35 -31.26
C THR A 440 8.71 11.81 -31.15
N GLU A 441 9.54 12.02 -32.17
CA GLU A 441 10.94 11.54 -32.18
C GLU A 441 11.78 12.22 -31.09
N ARG A 442 11.66 13.55 -30.91
CA ARG A 442 12.40 14.26 -29.87
C ARG A 442 11.95 13.82 -28.47
N LEU A 443 10.65 13.58 -28.24
CA LEU A 443 10.14 13.06 -26.97
C LEU A 443 10.69 11.65 -26.68
N ILE A 444 10.60 10.73 -27.64
CA ILE A 444 11.09 9.35 -27.50
C ILE A 444 12.61 9.36 -27.28
N SER A 445 13.36 10.12 -28.08
CA SER A 445 14.81 10.23 -27.92
C SER A 445 15.19 10.79 -26.55
N ALA A 446 14.49 11.82 -26.07
CA ALA A 446 14.74 12.42 -24.76
C ALA A 446 14.30 11.52 -23.59
N SER A 447 13.47 10.51 -23.86
CA SER A 447 13.04 9.54 -22.86
C SER A 447 14.10 8.50 -22.54
N HIS A 448 15.15 8.34 -23.35
CA HIS A 448 16.24 7.39 -23.11
C HIS A 448 15.74 5.97 -22.78
N ASN A 449 14.86 5.41 -23.62
CA ASN A 449 14.30 4.07 -23.44
C ASN A 449 13.47 3.89 -22.14
N SER A 450 12.99 4.99 -21.55
CA SER A 450 12.17 4.99 -20.33
C SER A 450 10.73 5.41 -20.61
N LEU A 451 9.79 4.53 -20.30
CA LEU A 451 8.37 4.84 -20.36
C LEU A 451 8.00 5.89 -19.30
N ALA A 452 8.39 5.70 -18.03
CA ALA A 452 8.06 6.65 -16.97
C ALA A 452 8.59 8.07 -17.28
N ARG A 453 9.79 8.18 -17.86
CA ARG A 453 10.36 9.45 -18.32
C ARG A 453 9.59 10.01 -19.50
N MET A 454 9.22 9.19 -20.49
CA MET A 454 8.38 9.63 -21.62
C MET A 454 7.06 10.23 -21.13
N LEU A 455 6.36 9.56 -20.19
CA LEU A 455 5.11 10.05 -19.61
C LEU A 455 5.31 11.36 -18.83
N THR A 456 6.38 11.42 -18.02
CA THR A 456 6.71 12.63 -17.25
C THR A 456 6.98 13.82 -18.17
N LEU A 457 7.78 13.60 -19.22
CA LEU A 457 8.11 14.61 -20.22
C LEU A 457 6.86 15.05 -20.99
N GLY A 458 6.03 14.11 -21.43
CA GLY A 458 4.76 14.40 -22.11
C GLY A 458 3.80 15.20 -21.24
N ASN A 459 3.67 14.84 -19.95
CA ASN A 459 2.83 15.57 -19.02
C ASN A 459 3.36 16.99 -18.74
N ARG A 460 4.69 17.15 -18.58
CA ARG A 460 5.32 18.49 -18.45
C ARG A 460 5.11 19.34 -19.69
N LEU A 461 5.21 18.73 -20.87
CA LEU A 461 4.96 19.38 -22.15
C LEU A 461 3.52 19.90 -22.21
N PHE A 462 2.54 19.06 -21.86
CA PHE A 462 1.14 19.49 -21.78
C PHE A 462 0.89 20.59 -20.76
N GLN A 463 1.43 20.46 -19.55
CA GLN A 463 1.28 21.46 -18.50
C GLN A 463 1.82 22.82 -18.95
N HIS A 464 3.06 22.84 -19.45
CA HIS A 464 3.70 24.05 -19.94
C HIS A 464 2.88 24.72 -21.05
N HIS A 465 2.40 23.91 -21.99
CA HIS A 465 1.60 24.36 -23.12
C HIS A 465 0.26 24.96 -22.67
N CYS A 466 -0.47 24.27 -21.80
CA CYS A 466 -1.76 24.71 -21.26
C CYS A 466 -1.65 25.99 -20.41
N GLU A 467 -0.54 26.18 -19.70
CA GLU A 467 -0.36 27.30 -18.77
C GLU A 467 0.14 28.58 -19.45
N ARG A 468 0.99 28.46 -20.49
CA ARG A 468 1.74 29.61 -21.02
C ARG A 468 1.30 30.08 -22.40
N ARG A 469 0.59 29.25 -23.15
CA ARG A 469 0.19 29.57 -24.53
C ARG A 469 -1.33 29.59 -24.61
N ILE A 470 -1.95 30.70 -24.19
CA ILE A 470 -3.40 30.88 -24.19
C ILE A 470 -3.76 31.98 -25.19
N LYS A 471 -4.64 31.66 -26.14
CA LYS A 471 -5.21 32.61 -27.09
C LYS A 471 -6.72 32.65 -26.93
N ASN A 472 -7.29 33.83 -26.65
CA ASN A 472 -8.72 34.02 -26.39
C ASN A 472 -9.27 33.16 -25.23
N GLY A 473 -8.45 32.88 -24.21
CA GLY A 473 -8.85 32.08 -23.04
C GLY A 473 -8.76 30.55 -23.25
N VAL A 474 -8.33 30.08 -24.43
CA VAL A 474 -8.14 28.66 -24.75
C VAL A 474 -6.66 28.39 -25.03
N PRO A 475 -6.07 27.29 -24.54
CA PRO A 475 -4.71 26.92 -24.90
C PRO A 475 -4.51 26.79 -26.42
N GLU A 476 -3.38 27.27 -26.94
CA GLU A 476 -3.05 27.21 -28.36
C GLU A 476 -3.01 25.76 -28.85
N LYS A 477 -3.21 25.53 -30.15
CA LYS A 477 -3.12 24.18 -30.73
C LYS A 477 -1.68 23.80 -31.13
N TYR A 478 -0.83 24.80 -31.36
CA TYR A 478 0.49 24.62 -31.94
C TYR A 478 1.59 24.56 -30.88
N LEU A 479 2.51 23.60 -30.99
CA LEU A 479 3.69 23.53 -30.13
C LEU A 479 4.89 24.24 -30.78
N TYR A 480 5.51 25.17 -30.07
CA TYR A 480 6.74 25.84 -30.53
C TYR A 480 7.97 24.95 -30.29
N VAL A 481 8.94 25.00 -31.19
CA VAL A 481 10.20 24.23 -31.06
C VAL A 481 10.96 24.61 -29.78
N GLU A 482 10.95 25.90 -29.41
CA GLU A 482 11.60 26.40 -28.19
C GLU A 482 10.99 25.81 -26.91
N ASP A 483 9.67 25.68 -26.85
CA ASP A 483 8.96 25.12 -25.70
C ASP A 483 9.29 23.61 -25.58
N LEU A 484 9.30 22.90 -26.70
CA LEU A 484 9.74 21.50 -26.79
C LEU A 484 11.18 21.34 -26.29
N GLU A 485 12.12 22.15 -26.78
CA GLU A 485 13.52 22.08 -26.34
C GLU A 485 13.70 22.41 -24.86
N THR A 486 12.99 23.42 -24.36
CA THR A 486 13.07 23.84 -22.96
C THR A 486 12.62 22.70 -22.03
N ILE A 487 11.52 22.03 -22.35
CA ILE A 487 10.98 20.94 -21.52
C ILE A 487 11.84 19.68 -21.63
N LEU A 488 12.34 19.35 -22.81
CA LEU A 488 13.17 18.16 -23.00
C LEU A 488 14.59 18.32 -22.41
N LYS A 489 15.13 19.54 -22.33
CA LYS A 489 16.44 19.85 -21.71
C LYS A 489 16.40 19.94 -20.18
N THR A 490 15.23 20.20 -19.58
CA THR A 490 15.06 20.37 -18.12
C THR A 490 14.80 19.06 -17.37
N ALA A 491 15.13 17.91 -17.98
CA ALA A 491 14.76 16.58 -17.50
C ALA A 491 15.94 15.64 -17.23
#